data_AF-A0AAE9MTX1-F1
#
_entry.id   AF-A0AAE9MTX1-F1
#
_cell.length_a   1.000
_cell.length_b   1.000
_cell.length_c   1.000
_cell.angle_alpha   90.00
_cell.angle_beta   90.00
_cell.angle_gamma   90.00
#
_symmetry.space_group_name_H-M   'P 1'
#
loop_
_entity.id
_entity.type
_entity.pdbx_description
1 polymer ?
#
loop_
_entity_poly.entity_id
_entity_poly.type
_entity_poly.pdbx_seq_one_letter_code
_entity_poly.pdbx_strand_id
1 'polypeptide(L)' 'MTRGDIYMLDFGIPSGSGPGMRRPVVIIQSDKNNLNSLNTTLFKIFYTGNARA' A
#
# COMPACT_ATOMS: atom_id res chain seq x y z
N MET A 1 -9.36 -6.40 -5.12
CA MET A 1 -8.05 -6.25 -4.44
C MET A 1 -7.91 -7.42 -3.50
N THR A 2 -6.99 -8.34 -3.78
CA THR A 2 -6.75 -9.54 -2.99
C THR A 2 -5.43 -9.46 -2.22
N ARG A 3 -5.30 -10.22 -1.14
CA ARG A 3 -4.07 -10.29 -0.35
C ARG A 3 -2.89 -10.71 -1.23
N GLY A 4 -1.81 -9.94 -1.18
CA GLY A 4 -0.61 -10.17 -2.00
C GLY A 4 -0.59 -9.38 -3.31
N ASP A 5 -1.71 -8.81 -3.75
CA ASP A 5 -1.73 -7.91 -4.91
C ASP A 5 -0.84 -6.68 -4.65
N ILE A 6 -0.27 -6.16 -5.73
CA ILE A 6 0.52 -4.92 -5.72
C ILE A 6 -0.26 -3.83 -6.44
N TYR A 7 -0.42 -2.67 -5.78
CA TYR A 7 -1.05 -1.49 -6.38
C TYR A 7 -0.11 -0.28 -6.28
N MET A 8 -0.24 0.64 -7.23
CA MET A 8 0.36 1.97 -7.13
C MET A 8 -0.63 2.91 -6.44
N LEU A 9 -0.26 3.41 -5.26
CA LEU A 9 -1.03 4.42 -4.55
C LEU A 9 -0.30 5.75 -4.57
N ASP A 10 -1.07 6.84 -4.70
CA ASP A 10 -0.56 8.20 -4.57
C ASP A 10 -0.82 8.72 -3.16
N PHE A 11 0.26 9.02 -2.44
CA PHE A 11 0.22 9.57 -1.09
C PHE A 11 0.27 11.10 -1.07
N GLY A 12 0.31 11.76 -2.23
CA GLY A 12 0.36 13.22 -2.33
C GLY A 12 1.72 13.78 -1.94
N ILE A 13 1.74 15.05 -1.50
CA ILE A 13 2.99 15.73 -1.12
C ILE A 13 3.50 15.13 0.20
N PRO A 14 4.77 14.67 0.28
CA PRO A 14 5.34 14.14 1.52
C PRO A 14 5.23 15.13 2.67
N SER A 15 4.87 14.63 3.86
CA SER A 15 4.80 15.42 5.08
C SER A 15 5.43 14.65 6.25
N GLY A 16 6.43 15.28 6.89
CA GLY A 16 7.22 14.66 7.95
C GLY A 16 7.87 13.33 7.50
N SER A 17 7.83 12.33 8.39
CA SER A 17 8.31 10.97 8.11
C SER A 17 7.25 10.06 7.48
N GLY A 18 6.09 10.63 7.09
CA GLY A 18 5.00 9.90 6.45
C GLY A 18 5.32 9.49 5.01
N PRO A 19 4.53 8.57 4.43
CA PRO A 19 4.65 8.25 3.01
C PRO A 19 4.22 9.45 2.15
N GLY A 20 4.82 9.57 0.98
CA GLY A 20 4.51 10.62 0.00
C GLY A 20 4.82 10.17 -1.41
N MET A 21 4.29 10.89 -2.39
CA MET A 21 4.32 10.60 -3.82
C MET A 21 3.68 9.24 -4.16
N ARG A 22 3.75 8.85 -5.43
CA ARG A 22 3.27 7.53 -5.88
C ARG A 22 4.25 6.43 -5.47
N ARG A 23 3.76 5.41 -4.75
CA ARG A 23 4.57 4.28 -4.28
C ARG A 23 3.82 2.95 -4.44
N PRO A 24 4.56 1.85 -4.70
CA PRO A 24 3.96 0.53 -4.69
C PRO A 24 3.58 0.13 -3.27
N VAL A 25 2.42 -0.51 -3.14
CA VAL A 25 1.94 -1.09 -1.89
C VAL A 25 1.51 -2.53 -2.11
N VAL A 26 1.64 -3.35 -1.07
CA VAL A 26 1.14 -4.73 -1.07
C VAL A 26 -0.07 -4.81 -0.17
N ILE A 27 -1.14 -5.42 -0.66
CA ILE A 27 -2.35 -5.67 0.13
C ILE A 27 -2.06 -6.77 1.14
N ILE A 28 -2.24 -6.46 2.43
CA ILE A 28 -2.01 -7.41 3.53
C ILE A 28 -3.29 -7.84 4.24
N GLN A 29 -4.40 -7.13 3.99
CA GLN A 29 -5.73 -7.47 4.46
C GLN A 29 -6.12 -8.88 3.99
N SER A 30 -6.78 -9.67 4.85
CA SER A 30 -7.29 -10.99 4.46
C SER A 30 -8.53 -10.89 3.58
N ASP A 31 -8.67 -11.81 2.64
CA ASP A 31 -9.77 -11.86 1.65
C ASP A 31 -11.14 -12.31 2.21
N LYS A 32 -11.40 -12.08 3.51
CA LYS A 32 -12.70 -12.40 4.11
C LYS A 32 -13.77 -11.46 3.56
N ASN A 33 -14.94 -11.98 3.22
CA ASN A 33 -16.03 -11.22 2.61
C ASN A 33 -16.43 -9.97 3.42
N ASN A 34 -16.43 -10.05 4.76
CA ASN A 34 -16.75 -8.91 5.62
C ASN A 34 -15.70 -7.79 5.55
N LEU A 35 -14.44 -8.13 5.26
CA LEU A 35 -13.33 -7.17 5.13
C LEU A 35 -13.27 -6.58 3.73
N ASN A 36 -13.67 -7.33 2.70
CA ASN A 36 -13.75 -6.85 1.32
C ASN A 36 -14.89 -5.84 1.08
N SER A 37 -15.87 -5.77 1.98
CA SER A 37 -16.95 -4.78 1.93
C SER A 37 -16.58 -3.42 2.56
N LEU A 38 -15.38 -3.29 3.15
CA LEU A 38 -14.94 -2.03 3.75
C LEU A 38 -14.45 -1.06 2.67
N ASN A 39 -14.71 0.24 2.87
CA ASN A 39 -14.14 1.31 2.03
C ASN A 39 -12.64 1.54 2.27
N THR A 40 -12.03 0.80 3.20
CA THR A 40 -10.61 0.86 3.52
C THR A 40 -9.99 -0.52 3.37
N THR A 41 -8.71 -0.55 3.00
CA THR A 41 -7.95 -1.79 2.85
C THR A 41 -6.60 -1.65 3.52
N LEU A 42 -6.23 -2.61 4.36
CA LEU A 42 -4.89 -2.64 4.96
C LEU A 42 -3.84 -3.02 3.91
N PHE A 43 -2.84 -2.15 3.78
CA PHE A 43 -1.68 -2.36 2.93
C PHE A 43 -0.39 -2.11 3.70
N LYS A 44 0.71 -2.65 3.19
CA LYS A 44 2.07 -2.38 3.68
C LYS A 44 2.87 -1.69 2.57
N ILE A 45 3.58 -0.65 2.96
CA ILE A 45 4.66 -0.07 2.14
C ILE A 45 5.94 -0.79 2.55
N PHE A 46 6.59 -1.44 1.59
CA PHE A 46 7.98 -1.89 1.78
C PHE A 46 8.91 -0.72 1.47
N TYR A 47 10.00 -0.59 2.23
CA TYR A 47 11.01 0.44 2.02
C TYR A 47 11.38 0.52 0.54
N THR A 48 10.99 1.61 -0.12
CA THR A 48 11.40 1.94 -1.48
C THR A 48 12.79 2.59 -1.43
N GLY A 49 13.80 1.77 -1.23
CA GLY A 49 15.19 2.18 -1.43
C GLY A 49 15.56 2.04 -2.91
N ASN A 50 16.44 2.92 -3.41
CA ASN A 50 17.21 2.64 -4.62
C ASN A 50 18.02 1.36 -4.38
N ALA A 51 17.45 0.20 -4.70
CA ALA A 51 18.22 -1.02 -4.85
C ALA A 51 19.02 -0.87 -6.14
N ARG A 52 20.14 -0.14 -6.06
CA ARG A 52 21.19 -0.31 -7.06
C ARG A 52 21.73 -1.72 -6.87
N ALA A 53 21.58 -2.53 -7.92
CA ALA A 53 22.31 -3.77 -8.08
C ALA A 53 23.82 -3.50 -8.14
#